data_AF-A0A372IKD5-F1
#
_entry.id   AF-A0A372IKD5-F1
#
_cell.length_a   1.000
_cell.length_b   1.000
_cell.length_c   1.000
_cell.angle_alpha   90.00
_cell.angle_beta   90.00
_cell.angle_gamma   90.00
#
_symmetry.space_group_name_H-M   'P 1'
#
loop_
_entity.id
_entity.type
_entity.pdbx_description
1 polymer ?
#
loop_
_entity_poly.entity_id
_entity_poly.type
_entity_poly.pdbx_seq_one_letter_code
_entity_poly.pdbx_strand_id
1 'polypeptide(L)' 'MRGVSRQAISRLIKKGRLQVLRIGGKVLLSRAEIENFVPEQPGRPTNERIARNNQKAH' A
#
# COMPACT_ATOMS: atom_id res chain seq x y z
N MET A 1 5.82 -4.28 -17.02
CA MET A 1 5.35 -4.32 -15.62
C MET A 1 5.78 -3.03 -14.94
N ARG A 2 4.92 -2.34 -14.18
CA ARG A 2 5.16 -1.00 -13.57
C ARG A 2 6.30 -0.95 -12.50
N GLY A 3 7.40 -1.66 -12.68
CA GLY A 3 8.57 -1.60 -11.79
C GLY A 3 8.36 -2.17 -10.39
N VAL A 4 7.21 -2.82 -10.11
CA VAL A 4 6.94 -3.41 -8.80
C VAL A 4 7.79 -4.67 -8.63
N SER A 5 8.75 -4.63 -7.71
CA SER A 5 9.65 -5.76 -7.47
C SER A 5 8.90 -6.94 -6.84
N ARG A 6 9.37 -8.17 -7.08
CA ARG A 6 8.82 -9.38 -6.44
C ARG A 6 8.86 -9.30 -4.91
N GLN A 7 9.85 -8.59 -4.36
CA GLN A 7 9.99 -8.35 -2.92
C GLN A 7 8.90 -7.41 -2.40
N ALA A 8 8.56 -6.36 -3.14
CA ALA A 8 7.47 -5.46 -2.81
C ALA A 8 6.12 -6.21 -2.80
N ILE A 9 5.88 -7.04 -3.82
CA ILE A 9 4.70 -7.92 -3.90
C ILE A 9 4.63 -8.85 -2.67
N SER A 10 5.74 -9.49 -2.31
CA SER A 10 5.81 -10.36 -1.12
C SER A 10 5.47 -9.60 0.17
N ARG A 11 5.96 -8.36 0.33
CA ARG A 11 5.63 -7.51 1.48
C ARG A 11 4.14 -7.14 1.50
N LEU A 12 3.54 -6.85 0.35
CA LEU A 12 2.12 -6.51 0.25
C LEU A 12 1.21 -7.72 0.57
N ILE A 13 1.57 -8.91 0.10
CA ILE A 13 0.90 -10.16 0.47
C ILE A 13 0.96 -10.37 1.98
N LYS A 14 2.15 -10.23 2.59
CA LYS A 14 2.33 -10.39 4.04
C LYS A 14 1.53 -9.37 4.86
N LYS A 15 1.33 -8.17 4.33
CA LYS A 15 0.50 -7.12 4.95
C LYS A 15 -1.01 -7.32 4.71
N GLY A 16 -1.43 -8.32 3.94
CA GLY A 16 -2.83 -8.54 3.60
C GLY A 16 -3.42 -7.44 2.69
N ARG A 17 -2.57 -6.71 1.96
CA ARG A 17 -2.98 -5.58 1.10
C ARG A 17 -3.26 -5.97 -0.35
N LEU A 18 -3.12 -7.25 -0.67
CA LEU A 18 -3.44 -7.82 -1.98
C LEU A 18 -4.31 -9.04 -1.78
N GLN A 19 -5.29 -9.24 -2.66
CA GLN A 19 -6.00 -10.51 -2.73
C GLN A 19 -5.11 -11.57 -3.37
N VAL A 20 -5.06 -12.74 -2.71
CA VAL A 20 -4.14 -13.81 -3.07
C VAL A 20 -4.91 -15.10 -3.23
N LEU A 21 -4.78 -15.73 -4.39
CA LEU A 21 -5.34 -17.06 -4.64
C LEU A 21 -4.23 -18.10 -4.53
N ARG A 22 -4.44 -19.14 -3.71
CA ARG A 22 -3.48 -20.24 -3.56
C ARG A 22 -3.99 -21.47 -4.31
N ILE A 23 -3.23 -21.96 -5.27
CA ILE A 23 -3.55 -23.18 -6.04
C ILE A 23 -2.31 -24.06 -6.09
N GLY A 24 -2.41 -25.31 -5.62
CA GLY A 24 -1.31 -26.28 -5.69
C GLY A 24 0.01 -25.78 -5.08
N GLY A 25 -0.05 -25.04 -3.97
CA GLY A 25 1.13 -24.45 -3.33
C GLY A 25 1.69 -23.19 -4.00
N LYS A 26 1.12 -22.75 -5.13
CA LYS A 26 1.51 -21.53 -5.84
C LYS A 26 0.60 -20.38 -5.44
N VAL A 27 1.19 -19.19 -5.34
CA VAL A 27 0.49 -17.93 -5.12
C VAL A 27 0.21 -17.27 -6.46
N LEU A 28 -1.06 -16.99 -6.72
CA LEU A 28 -1.55 -16.25 -7.87
C LEU A 28 -2.10 -14.90 -7.43
N LEU A 29 -1.85 -13.89 -8.25
CA LEU A 29 -2.23 -12.50 -8.02
C LEU A 29 -2.90 -11.96 -9.28
N SER A 30 -3.88 -11.08 -9.11
CA SER A 30 -4.45 -10.36 -10.24
C SER A 30 -3.44 -9.36 -10.79
N ARG A 31 -3.12 -9.47 -12.08
CA ARG A 31 -2.21 -8.51 -12.73
C ARG A 31 -2.78 -7.09 -12.68
N ALA A 32 -4.09 -6.93 -12.89
CA ALA A 32 -4.76 -5.64 -12.85
C ALA A 32 -4.71 -4.99 -11.46
N GLU A 33 -4.81 -5.79 -10.39
CA GLU A 33 -4.69 -5.31 -9.02
C GLU A 33 -3.26 -4.80 -8.74
N ILE A 34 -2.23 -5.54 -9.16
CA ILE A 34 -0.84 -5.13 -9.01
C ILE A 34 -0.55 -3.86 -9.80
N GLU A 35 -1.07 -3.76 -11.03
CA GLU A 35 -0.85 -2.58 -11.85
C GLU A 35 -1.55 -1.36 -11.25
N ASN A 36 -2.76 -1.51 -10.71
CA ASN A 36 -3.52 -0.41 -10.10
C ASN A 36 -3.21 -0.17 -8.61
N PHE A 37 -2.32 -0.95 -8.00
CA PHE A 37 -1.95 -0.76 -6.61
C PHE A 37 -1.24 0.58 -6.40
N VAL A 38 -1.86 1.47 -5.62
CA VAL A 38 -1.27 2.73 -5.19
C VAL A 38 -0.86 2.60 -3.72
N PRO A 39 0.44 2.67 -3.39
CA PRO A 39 0.86 2.63 -2.00
C PRO A 39 0.34 3.87 -1.26
N GLU A 40 -0.15 3.67 -0.04
CA GLU A 40 -0.43 4.80 0.86
C GLU A 40 0.84 5.61 1.08
N GLN A 41 0.68 6.93 1.15
CA GLN A 41 1.81 7.83 1.36
C GLN A 41 2.54 7.44 2.66
N PRO A 42 3.86 7.23 2.62
CA PRO A 42 4.63 6.98 3.83
C PRO A 42 4.64 8.27 4.67
N GLY A 43 4.04 8.21 5.86
CA GLY A 43 4.00 9.34 6.79
C GLY A 43 3.12 9.06 7.99
N ARG A 44 3.41 9.72 9.11
CA ARG A 44 2.49 9.75 10.26
C ARG A 44 1.21 10.48 9.78
N PRO A 45 0.00 9.95 10.02
CA PRO A 45 -1.21 10.70 9.72
C PRO A 45 -1.10 12.06 10.40
N THR A 46 -1.19 13.15 9.62
CA THR A 46 -1.16 14.50 10.16
C THR A 46 -2.31 14.59 11.15
N ASN A 47 -1.99 14.69 12.44
CA ASN A 47 -3.01 14.89 13.44
C ASN A 47 -3.68 16.23 13.12
N GLU A 48 -4.93 16.23 12.66
CA GLU A 48 -5.68 17.43 12.27
C GLU A 48 -5.72 18.47 13.40
N ARG A 49 -5.54 18.02 14.65
CA ARG A 49 -5.40 18.88 15.82
C ARG A 49 -4.14 19.75 15.80
N ILE A 50 -3.04 19.25 15.24
CA ILE A 50 -1.78 19.99 15.05
C ILE A 50 -1.91 20.96 13.86
N ALA A 51 -2.55 20.53 12.76
CA ALA A 51 -2.76 21.38 11.59
C ALA A 51 -3.60 22.64 11.90
N ARG A 52 -4.65 22.50 12.75
CA ARG A 52 -5.51 23.63 13.15
C ARG A 52 -4.83 24.65 14.05
N ASN A 53 -3.89 24.24 14.91
CA ASN A 53 -3.23 25.17 15.83
C ASN A 53 -2.27 26.14 15.12
N ASN A 54 -1.71 25.76 13.97
CA ASN A 54 -0.78 26.60 13.23
C ASN A 54 -1.45 27.71 12.40
N GLN A 55 -2.78 27.66 12.19
CA GLN A 55 -3.52 28.70 11.47
C GLN A 55 -3.89 29.92 12.33
N LYS A 56 -3.74 29.82 13.66
CA LYS A 56 -4.05 30.92 14.59
C LYS A 56 -2.83 31.78 14.97
N ALA A 57 -1.66 31.47 14.44
CA ALA A 57 -0.40 32.14 14.78
C ALA A 57 0.07 33.15 13.71
N HIS A 58 -0.83 33.63 12.84
CA HIS A 58 -0.56 34.63 11.82
C HIS A 58 -1.52 35.81 11.90
#